data_AF-A0A355BBT3-F1
#
_entry.id   AF-A0A355BBT3-F1
#
_cell.length_a   1.000
_cell.length_b   1.000
_cell.length_c   1.000
_cell.angle_alpha   90.00
_cell.angle_beta   90.00
_cell.angle_gamma   90.00
#
_symmetry.space_group_name_H-M   'P 1'
#
loop_
_entity.id
_entity.type
_entity.pdbx_description
1 polymer ?
#
loop_
_entity_poly.entity_id
_entity_poly.type
_entity_poly.pdbx_seq_one_letter_code
_entity_poly.pdbx_strand_id
1 'polypeptide(L)' 'KERFEKKDYALTESIMKKAGELGYLSIAVPQEYGGMGMGFINTVLVCDYISGATGSFSTAFGAHTGIGTMPITLYG' A
#
# COMPACT_ATOMS: atom_id res chain seq x y z
N LYS A 1 5.08 15.39 -0.90
CA LYS A 1 3.73 15.88 -0.55
C LYS A 1 3.19 16.81 -1.63
N GLU A 2 3.73 18.01 -1.85
CA GLU A 2 3.16 18.99 -2.80
C GLU A 2 2.88 18.45 -4.21
N ARG A 3 3.79 17.66 -4.80
CA ARG A 3 3.57 17.03 -6.11
C ARG A 3 2.37 16.07 -6.14
N PHE A 4 2.14 15.32 -5.06
CA PHE A 4 0.96 14.47 -4.93
C PHE A 4 -0.33 15.30 -4.86
N GLU A 5 -0.31 16.40 -4.12
CA GLU A 5 -1.48 17.31 -4.02
C GLU A 5 -1.79 18.02 -5.34
N LYS A 6 -0.77 18.23 -6.19
CA LYS A 6 -0.91 18.74 -7.56
C LYS A 6 -1.30 17.66 -8.58
N LYS A 7 -1.71 16.46 -8.14
CA LYS A 7 -2.18 15.35 -8.99
C LYS A 7 -1.12 14.85 -9.98
N ASP A 8 0.15 14.83 -9.58
CA ASP A 8 1.22 14.19 -10.35
C ASP A 8 1.08 12.65 -10.27
N TYR A 9 0.22 12.10 -11.13
CA TYR A 9 -0.09 10.66 -11.14
C TYR A 9 1.10 9.80 -11.55
N ALA A 10 1.99 10.31 -12.40
CA ALA A 10 3.21 9.60 -12.79
C ALA A 10 4.14 9.41 -11.59
N LEU A 11 4.26 10.43 -10.73
CA LEU A 11 4.97 10.29 -9.46
C LEU A 11 4.29 9.23 -8.57
N THR A 12 2.97 9.28 -8.41
CA THR A 12 2.22 8.29 -7.61
C THR A 12 2.50 6.87 -8.08
N GLU A 13 2.42 6.61 -9.39
CA GLU A 13 2.71 5.29 -9.97
C GLU A 13 4.16 4.86 -9.68
N SER A 14 5.14 5.75 -9.89
CA SER A 14 6.55 5.44 -9.65
C SER A 14 6.84 5.08 -8.19
N ILE A 15 6.20 5.78 -7.24
CA ILE A 15 6.38 5.52 -5.81
C ILE A 15 5.62 4.26 -5.39
N MET A 16 4.45 3.97 -5.96
CA MET A 16 3.75 2.70 -5.75
C MET A 16 4.59 1.51 -6.23
N LYS A 17 5.21 1.60 -7.42
CA LYS A 17 6.11 0.55 -7.92
C LYS A 17 7.27 0.32 -6.96
N LYS A 18 7.93 1.39 -6.52
CA LYS A 18 9.02 1.30 -5.52
C LYS A 18 8.54 0.72 -4.18
N ALA A 19 7.33 1.07 -3.73
CA ALA A 19 6.75 0.48 -2.53
C ALA A 19 6.50 -1.03 -2.69
N GLY A 20 6.11 -1.47 -3.89
CA GLY A 20 5.98 -2.89 -4.25
C GLY A 20 7.31 -3.63 -4.24
N GLU A 21 8.36 -3.04 -4.81
CA GLU A 21 9.73 -3.61 -4.79
C GLU A 21 10.27 -3.77 -3.36
N LEU A 22 9.89 -2.88 -2.45
CA LEU A 22 10.21 -2.97 -1.02
C LEU A 22 9.25 -3.87 -0.23
N GLY A 23 8.21 -4.40 -0.90
CA GLY A 23 7.22 -5.31 -0.33
C GLY A 23 6.12 -4.67 0.52
N TYR A 24 6.05 -3.34 0.59
CA TYR A 24 5.01 -2.64 1.37
C TYR A 24 3.59 -2.85 0.81
N LEU A 25 3.45 -3.25 -0.45
CA LEU A 25 2.14 -3.50 -1.06
C LEU A 25 1.56 -4.89 -0.74
N SER A 26 2.35 -5.78 -0.16
CA SER A 26 1.99 -7.19 0.06
C SER A 26 2.09 -7.64 1.53
N ILE A 27 2.04 -6.69 2.47
CA ILE A 27 2.20 -6.93 3.91
C ILE A 27 1.21 -7.97 4.42
N ALA A 28 -0.09 -7.79 4.12
CA ALA A 28 -1.16 -8.69 4.53
C ALA A 28 -1.37 -9.88 3.58
N VAL A 29 -0.68 -9.89 2.43
CA VAL A 29 -0.87 -10.93 1.41
C VAL A 29 -0.20 -12.22 1.88
N PRO A 30 -0.86 -13.39 1.78
CA PRO A 30 -0.27 -14.68 2.13
C PRO A 30 1.05 -14.96 1.40
N GLN A 31 1.96 -15.67 2.07
CA GLN A 31 3.27 -16.02 1.51
C GLN A 31 3.19 -16.91 0.27
N GLU A 32 2.15 -17.75 0.16
CA GLU A 32 1.88 -18.59 -1.01
C GLU A 32 1.66 -17.78 -2.31
N TYR A 33 1.27 -16.51 -2.19
CA TYR A 33 1.12 -15.56 -3.30
C TYR A 33 2.29 -14.57 -3.40
N GLY A 34 3.40 -14.83 -2.71
CA GLY A 34 4.58 -13.96 -2.70
C GLY A 34 4.45 -12.72 -1.80
N GLY A 35 3.49 -12.71 -0.86
CA GLY A 35 3.35 -11.66 0.13
C GLY A 35 4.19 -11.87 1.40
N MET A 36 4.11 -10.94 2.34
CA MET A 36 4.83 -11.04 3.61
C MET A 36 4.12 -11.93 4.64
N GLY A 37 2.83 -12.23 4.44
CA GLY A 37 2.01 -13.05 5.36
C GLY A 37 1.86 -12.45 6.75
N MET A 38 1.95 -11.12 6.89
CA MET A 38 1.84 -10.47 8.18
C MET A 38 0.38 -10.29 8.60
N GLY A 39 0.13 -10.35 9.91
CA GLY A 39 -1.20 -10.15 10.49
C GLY A 39 -1.67 -8.68 10.46
N PHE A 40 -2.95 -8.50 10.76
CA PHE A 40 -3.65 -7.20 10.69
C PHE A 40 -2.95 -6.07 11.46
N ILE A 41 -2.39 -6.34 12.65
CA ILE A 41 -1.71 -5.33 13.47
C ILE A 41 -0.51 -4.71 12.73
N ASN A 42 0.30 -5.54 12.07
CA ASN A 42 1.45 -5.07 11.31
C ASN A 42 1.01 -4.24 10.10
N THR A 43 -0.05 -4.67 9.42
CA THR A 43 -0.64 -3.93 8.29
C THR A 43 -1.15 -2.56 8.72
N VAL A 44 -1.85 -2.47 9.85
CA VAL A 44 -2.33 -1.19 10.41
C VAL A 44 -1.15 -0.29 10.79
N LEU A 45 -0.12 -0.85 11.43
CA LEU A 45 1.06 -0.08 11.84
C LEU A 45 1.77 0.54 10.63
N VAL A 46 1.98 -0.24 9.56
CA VAL A 46 2.60 0.31 8.34
C VAL A 46 1.70 1.36 7.67
N CYS A 47 0.38 1.13 7.65
CA CYS A 47 -0.59 2.10 7.14
C CYS A 47 -0.50 3.43 7.91
N ASP A 48 -0.36 3.40 9.24
CA ASP A 48 -0.25 4.59 10.09
C ASP A 48 1.02 5.40 9.76
N TYR A 49 2.19 4.73 9.70
CA TYR A 49 3.45 5.39 9.34
C TYR A 49 3.41 6.04 7.95
N ILE A 50 2.87 5.34 6.95
CA ILE A 50 2.73 5.87 5.59
C ILE A 50 1.74 7.04 5.58
N SER A 51 0.62 6.91 6.28
CA SER A 51 -0.42 7.93 6.33
C SER A 51 0.05 9.23 6.99
N GLY A 52 0.77 9.15 8.11
CA GLY A 52 1.32 10.34 8.77
C GLY A 52 2.36 11.08 7.91
N ALA A 53 3.10 10.36 7.05
CA ALA A 53 4.24 10.91 6.35
C ALA A 53 3.97 11.38 4.91
N THR A 54 2.86 10.99 4.26
CA THR A 54 2.83 11.05 2.77
C THR A 54 1.73 11.90 2.11
N GLY A 55 0.74 12.41 2.85
CA GLY A 55 -0.34 13.22 2.25
C GLY A 55 -1.22 12.39 1.31
N SER A 56 -1.66 12.93 0.17
CA SER A 56 -2.56 12.25 -0.78
C SER A 56 -2.06 10.91 -1.33
N PHE A 57 -0.77 10.60 -1.24
CA PHE A 57 -0.24 9.27 -1.56
C PHE A 57 -0.81 8.16 -0.66
N SER A 58 -1.08 8.45 0.62
CA SER A 58 -1.61 7.47 1.56
C SER A 58 -2.95 6.88 1.11
N THR A 59 -3.79 7.67 0.44
CA THR A 59 -5.04 7.20 -0.14
C THR A 59 -4.80 6.15 -1.22
N ALA A 60 -3.84 6.37 -2.14
CA ALA A 60 -3.52 5.41 -3.18
C ALA A 60 -2.93 4.11 -2.59
N PHE A 61 -2.03 4.25 -1.61
CA PHE A 61 -1.45 3.12 -0.90
C PHE A 61 -2.53 2.30 -0.17
N GLY A 62 -3.33 2.94 0.68
CA GLY A 62 -4.38 2.29 1.47
C GLY A 62 -5.51 1.72 0.60
N ALA A 63 -5.86 2.39 -0.50
CA ALA A 63 -6.82 1.85 -1.46
C ALA A 63 -6.29 0.56 -2.10
N HIS A 64 -5.02 0.52 -2.49
CA HIS A 64 -4.41 -0.68 -3.05
C HIS A 64 -4.34 -1.81 -2.02
N THR A 65 -3.65 -1.61 -0.89
CA THR A 65 -3.40 -2.67 0.10
C THR A 65 -4.66 -3.09 0.87
N GLY A 66 -5.66 -2.20 0.94
CA GLY A 66 -6.96 -2.47 1.54
C GLY A 66 -7.96 -2.97 0.51
N ILE A 67 -8.77 -2.07 -0.03
CA ILE A 67 -9.93 -2.42 -0.87
C ILE A 67 -9.57 -3.07 -2.22
N GLY A 68 -8.37 -2.82 -2.76
CA GLY A 68 -7.92 -3.38 -4.02
C GLY A 68 -7.41 -4.82 -3.89
N THR A 69 -6.69 -5.13 -2.81
CA THR A 69 -6.04 -6.43 -2.62
C THR A 69 -6.80 -7.35 -1.66
N MET A 70 -7.33 -6.82 -0.54
CA MET A 70 -7.92 -7.68 0.50
C MET A 70 -9.11 -8.51 0.01
N PRO A 71 -10.07 -7.99 -0.77
CA PRO A 71 -11.17 -8.81 -1.25
C PRO A 71 -10.71 -10.02 -2.08
N ILE A 72 -9.64 -9.85 -2.88
CA ILE A 72 -9.03 -10.94 -3.65
C ILE A 72 -8.42 -11.97 -2.70
N THR A 73 -7.66 -11.54 -1.69
CA THR A 73 -7.04 -12.48 -0.74
C THR A 73 -8.04 -13.20 0.16
N LEU A 74 -9.21 -12.60 0.41
CA LEU A 74 -10.21 -13.14 1.34
C LEU A 74 -11.28 -13.99 0.63
N TYR A 75 -11.58 -13.69 -0.63
CA TYR A 75 -12.74 -14.25 -1.34
C TYR A 75 -12.47 -14.63 -2.82
N GLY A 76 -11.25 -14.42 -3.32
CA GLY A 76 -10.88 -14.66 -4.71
C GLY A 76 -10.37 -16.07 -5.01
#